data_AF-A0A9X6TG37-F1
#
_entry.id   AF-A0A9X6TG37-F1
#
_cell.length_a   1.000
_cell.length_b   1.000
_cell.length_c   1.000
_cell.angle_alpha   90.00
_cell.angle_beta   90.00
_cell.angle_gamma   90.00
#
_symmetry.space_group_name_H-M   'P 1'
#
loop_
_entity.id
_entity.type
_entity.pdbx_description
1 polymer ?
#
loop_
_entity_poly.entity_id
_entity_poly.type
_entity_poly.pdbx_seq_one_letter_code
_entity_poly.pdbx_strand_id
1 'polypeptide(L)'
;DNVHYDIWHEEKVSFDAPSTFYGDIQRRAFTFTVPKNYDIHEHAIVVKVESADGDISKGTAVCVSGIQLVTGRYPSMYEWQAQSAEVYAGTMPIDGLEFGNSHGLIQVAKDRTTFDIGGTLETRFHNNIRAAKGVSIGGNPFQSWGHIHFRDGNLGVGFYVHNANGWHFNALG
;
A
#
# COMPACT_ATOMS: atom_id res chain seq x y z
N ASP A 1 -6.06 25.40 -7.37
CA ASP A 1 -7.33 25.14 -8.07
C ASP A 1 -8.49 25.79 -7.34
N ASN A 2 -9.15 26.75 -7.97
CA ASN A 2 -10.24 27.54 -7.39
C ASN A 2 -11.57 26.78 -7.47
N VAL A 3 -11.63 25.59 -6.86
CA VAL A 3 -12.91 24.89 -6.69
C VAL A 3 -13.60 25.50 -5.48
N HIS A 4 -14.68 26.23 -5.73
CA HIS A 4 -15.50 26.82 -4.68
C HIS A 4 -16.58 25.81 -4.29
N TYR A 5 -16.52 25.33 -3.06
CA TYR A 5 -17.58 24.53 -2.46
C TYR A 5 -18.39 25.44 -1.54
N ASP A 6 -19.71 25.35 -1.60
CA ASP A 6 -20.58 25.96 -0.59
C ASP A 6 -20.58 25.08 0.65
N ILE A 7 -20.31 25.70 1.81
CA ILE A 7 -20.28 24.98 3.09
C ILE A 7 -21.71 24.79 3.56
N TRP A 8 -22.19 23.56 3.46
CA TRP A 8 -23.53 23.19 3.92
C TRP A 8 -23.59 22.87 5.42
N HIS A 9 -22.55 22.23 5.96
CA HIS A 9 -22.40 21.92 7.38
C HIS A 9 -20.92 21.96 7.76
N GLU A 10 -20.60 22.50 8.94
CA GLU A 10 -19.23 22.63 9.42
C GLU A 10 -19.15 22.27 10.91
N GLU A 11 -18.20 21.40 11.26
CA GLU A 11 -17.79 21.13 12.64
C GLU A 11 -16.32 21.48 12.80
N LYS A 12 -16.00 22.22 13.87
CA LYS A 12 -14.64 22.66 14.20
C LYS A 12 -14.27 22.18 15.59
N VAL A 13 -13.07 21.63 15.71
CA VAL A 13 -12.43 21.31 16.99
C VAL A 13 -11.01 21.82 16.98
N SER A 14 -10.59 22.40 18.10
CA SER A 14 -9.22 22.86 18.30
C SER A 14 -8.55 22.03 19.39
N PHE A 15 -7.26 21.79 19.22
CA PHE A 15 -6.43 21.10 20.21
C PHE A 15 -5.25 22.01 20.57
N ASP A 16 -4.84 21.96 21.83
CA ASP A 16 -3.62 22.66 22.26
C ASP A 16 -2.39 22.08 21.57
N ALA A 17 -1.45 22.96 21.24
CA ALA A 17 -0.20 22.56 20.59
C ALA A 17 0.66 21.67 21.52
N PRO A 18 1.30 20.62 20.98
CA PRO A 18 2.27 19.82 21.75
C PRO A 18 3.50 20.65 22.14
N SER A 19 4.20 20.26 23.21
CA SER A 19 5.42 20.96 23.63
C SER A 19 6.53 20.81 22.60
N THR A 20 6.97 21.93 22.04
CA THR A 20 8.12 21.99 21.12
C THR A 20 9.46 21.85 21.84
N PHE A 21 9.51 22.13 23.15
CA PHE A 21 10.75 22.03 23.94
C PHE A 21 11.14 20.57 24.22
N TYR A 22 10.16 19.69 24.45
CA TYR A 22 10.39 18.27 24.71
C TYR A 22 10.22 17.37 23.47
N GLY A 23 9.74 17.93 22.35
CA GLY A 23 9.50 17.16 21.12
C GLY A 23 8.30 16.23 21.22
N ASP A 24 7.25 16.65 21.93
CA ASP A 24 6.10 15.80 22.23
C ASP A 24 5.29 15.44 21.00
N ILE A 25 4.92 14.16 20.88
CA ILE A 25 3.96 13.68 19.89
C ILE A 25 2.62 13.46 20.59
N GLN A 26 1.64 14.32 20.29
CA GLN A 26 0.27 14.20 20.79
C GLN A 26 -0.62 13.51 19.75
N ARG A 27 -1.40 12.52 20.18
CA ARG A 27 -2.43 11.87 19.35
C ARG A 27 -3.81 12.26 19.85
N ARG A 28 -4.64 12.79 18.95
CA ARG A 28 -6.01 13.21 19.24
C ARG A 28 -6.95 12.48 18.29
N ALA A 29 -8.13 12.13 18.80
CA ALA A 29 -9.21 11.57 18.01
C ALA A 29 -10.39 12.54 18.06
N PHE A 30 -11.04 12.73 16.92
CA PHE A 30 -12.26 13.51 16.80
C PHE A 30 -13.28 12.69 16.02
N THR A 31 -14.46 12.52 16.61
CA THR A 31 -15.58 11.83 15.98
C THR A 31 -16.64 12.87 15.65
N PHE A 32 -17.00 12.96 14.37
CA PHE A 32 -18.12 13.77 13.90
C PHE A 32 -19.24 12.88 13.37
N THR A 33 -20.46 13.40 13.33
CA THR A 33 -21.62 12.69 12.78
C THR A 33 -22.03 13.32 11.46
N VAL A 34 -22.02 12.53 10.38
CA VAL A 34 -22.52 12.99 9.09
C VAL A 34 -24.03 13.25 9.18
N PRO A 35 -24.54 14.42 8.73
CA PRO A 35 -25.97 14.73 8.76
C PRO A 35 -26.81 13.67 8.03
N LYS A 36 -28.01 13.37 8.55
CA LYS A 36 -28.88 12.30 8.00
C LYS A 36 -29.32 12.54 6.55
N ASN A 37 -29.35 13.79 6.12
CA ASN A 37 -29.72 14.24 4.78
C ASN A 37 -28.49 14.46 3.88
N TYR A 38 -27.34 13.86 4.21
CA TYR A 38 -26.19 13.82 3.31
C TYR A 38 -26.52 12.99 2.06
N ASP A 39 -26.46 13.61 0.88
CA ASP A 39 -26.55 12.93 -0.41
C ASP A 39 -25.14 12.73 -0.99
N ILE A 40 -24.80 11.48 -1.30
CA ILE A 40 -23.50 11.10 -1.87
C ILE A 40 -23.28 11.66 -3.29
N HIS A 41 -24.34 12.06 -4.00
CA HIS A 41 -24.28 12.57 -5.36
C HIS A 41 -24.13 14.09 -5.41
N GLU A 42 -24.49 14.80 -4.34
CA GLU A 42 -24.48 16.27 -4.29
C GLU A 42 -23.48 16.81 -3.26
N HIS A 43 -23.10 16.02 -2.26
CA HIS A 43 -22.25 16.46 -1.16
C HIS A 43 -20.91 15.72 -1.11
N ALA A 44 -19.92 16.38 -0.49
CA ALA A 44 -18.62 15.82 -0.17
C ALA A 44 -18.27 16.09 1.30
N ILE A 45 -17.57 15.15 1.92
CA ILE A 45 -16.96 15.36 3.24
C ILE A 45 -15.53 15.85 3.04
N VAL A 46 -15.24 17.05 3.53
CA VAL A 46 -13.90 17.65 3.47
C VAL A 46 -13.36 17.77 4.89
N VAL A 47 -12.25 17.10 5.17
CA VAL A 47 -11.53 17.25 6.44
C VAL A 47 -10.37 18.21 6.22
N LYS A 48 -10.43 19.38 6.86
CA LYS A 48 -9.34 20.35 6.87
C LYS A 48 -8.60 20.27 8.19
N VAL A 49 -7.27 20.19 8.11
CA VAL A 49 -6.40 20.23 9.28
C VAL A 49 -5.46 21.40 9.10
N GLU A 50 -5.51 22.30 10.07
CA GLU A 50 -4.78 23.56 10.03
C GLU A 50 -3.96 23.68 11.32
N SER A 51 -2.77 24.25 11.20
CA SER A 51 -1.93 24.62 12.33
C SER A 51 -1.78 26.14 12.28
N ALA A 52 -2.35 26.84 13.27
CA ALA A 52 -2.26 28.30 13.34
C ALA A 52 -0.80 28.78 13.48
N ASP A 53 0.04 27.98 14.15
CA ASP A 53 1.44 28.28 14.45
C ASP A 53 2.41 27.31 13.77
N GLY A 54 1.98 26.65 12.69
CA GLY A 54 2.78 25.67 11.97
C GLY A 54 4.04 26.31 11.38
N ASP A 55 5.21 25.99 11.95
CA ASP A 55 6.52 26.44 11.50
C ASP A 55 7.40 25.24 11.14
N ILE A 56 7.56 25.01 9.83
CA ILE A 56 8.38 23.91 9.28
C ILE A 56 9.83 24.05 9.74
N SER A 57 10.34 25.27 9.91
CA SER A 57 11.73 25.50 10.34
C SER A 57 12.00 25.03 11.77
N LYS A 58 10.94 24.90 12.58
CA LYS A 58 10.98 24.40 13.96
C LYS A 58 10.57 22.93 14.08
N GLY A 59 10.46 22.20 12.95
CA GLY A 59 10.11 20.79 12.94
C GLY A 59 8.66 20.51 13.40
N THR A 60 7.80 21.52 13.38
CA THR A 60 6.38 21.33 13.71
C THR A 60 5.62 20.88 12.47
N ALA A 61 4.87 19.79 12.62
CA ALA A 61 4.02 19.25 11.57
C ALA A 61 2.74 18.71 12.19
N VAL A 62 1.64 18.86 11.46
CA VAL A 62 0.39 18.17 11.78
C VAL A 62 0.09 17.25 10.60
N CYS A 63 -0.21 15.99 10.90
CA CYS A 63 -0.58 15.00 9.89
C CYS A 63 -1.90 14.33 10.26
N VAL A 64 -2.66 13.96 9.24
CA VAL A 64 -3.85 13.11 9.41
C VAL A 64 -3.39 11.66 9.38
N SER A 65 -3.56 10.96 10.50
CA SER A 65 -3.14 9.56 10.65
C SER A 65 -4.11 8.55 10.00
N GLY A 66 -5.32 8.99 9.65
CA GLY A 66 -6.37 8.19 9.01
C GLY A 66 -7.77 8.72 9.33
N ILE A 67 -8.77 8.25 8.56
CA ILE A 67 -10.20 8.47 8.83
C ILE A 67 -10.86 7.09 8.86
N GLN A 68 -11.61 6.79 9.93
CA GLN A 68 -12.32 5.53 10.11
C GLN A 68 -13.81 5.79 10.32
N LEU A 69 -14.67 4.98 9.71
CA LEU A 69 -16.10 4.96 10.06
C LEU A 69 -16.26 4.21 11.38
N VAL A 70 -16.65 4.96 12.41
CA VAL A 70 -16.87 4.41 13.75
C VAL A 70 -18.17 3.59 13.80
N THR A 71 -19.22 4.05 13.11
CA THR A 71 -20.53 3.38 13.04
C THR A 71 -21.24 3.77 11.75
N GLY A 72 -21.74 2.78 11.01
CA GLY A 72 -22.54 3.01 9.81
C GLY A 72 -22.86 1.73 9.06
N ARG A 73 -23.67 1.84 8.01
CA ARG A 73 -24.18 0.69 7.24
C ARG A 73 -23.15 0.06 6.29
N TYR A 74 -22.08 0.78 5.97
CA TYR A 74 -21.04 0.35 5.02
C TYR A 74 -19.70 0.16 5.73
N PRO A 75 -18.90 -0.87 5.41
CA PRO A 75 -17.58 -1.04 6.01
C PRO A 75 -16.62 0.05 5.55
N SER A 76 -15.90 0.71 6.47
CA SER A 76 -14.74 1.56 6.12
C SER A 76 -13.45 0.76 6.19
N MET A 77 -12.66 0.81 5.12
CA MET A 77 -11.32 0.22 5.05
C MET A 77 -10.29 1.13 5.73
N TYR A 78 -10.23 1.16 7.06
CA TYR A 78 -9.03 1.59 7.79
C TYR A 78 -9.10 1.08 9.23
N GLU A 79 -8.19 0.17 9.62
CA GLU A 79 -8.09 -0.36 10.99
C GLU A 79 -6.68 -0.11 11.54
N TRP A 80 -6.57 0.83 12.49
CA TRP A 80 -5.30 1.32 13.03
C TRP A 80 -4.56 0.30 13.93
N GLN A 81 -5.28 -0.59 14.64
CA GLN A 81 -4.64 -1.53 15.56
C GLN A 81 -3.71 -2.50 14.84
N ALA A 82 -4.07 -2.93 13.63
CA ALA A 82 -3.20 -3.76 12.78
C ALA A 82 -1.95 -3.01 12.30
N GLN A 83 -2.03 -1.70 12.07
CA GLN A 83 -0.94 -0.90 11.49
C GLN A 83 0.11 -0.44 12.53
N SER A 84 -0.28 -0.28 13.80
CA SER A 84 0.63 0.24 14.84
C SER A 84 1.80 -0.71 15.14
N ALA A 85 1.60 -2.03 15.13
CA ALA A 85 2.67 -3.00 15.34
C ALA A 85 3.61 -3.11 14.12
N GLU A 86 3.05 -3.00 12.91
CA GLU A 86 3.78 -3.07 11.63
C GLU A 86 4.69 -1.83 11.43
N VAL A 87 4.22 -0.64 11.81
CA VAL A 87 5.01 0.61 11.69
C VAL A 87 6.24 0.61 12.61
N TYR A 88 6.18 0.01 13.81
CA TYR A 88 7.37 -0.15 14.67
C TYR A 88 8.39 -1.14 14.09
N ALA A 89 7.95 -2.06 13.23
CA ALA A 89 8.81 -2.97 12.47
C ALA A 89 9.29 -2.37 11.12
N GLY A 90 8.86 -1.14 10.78
CA GLY A 90 9.20 -0.48 9.53
C GLY A 90 8.44 -1.01 8.30
N THR A 91 7.36 -1.78 8.50
CA THR A 91 6.53 -2.33 7.43
C THR A 91 5.24 -1.52 7.29
N MET A 92 4.89 -1.14 6.06
CA MET A 92 3.58 -0.58 5.73
C MET A 92 2.79 -1.64 4.94
N PRO A 93 1.65 -2.13 5.46
CA PRO A 93 0.81 -3.05 4.70
C PRO A 93 0.14 -2.29 3.54
N ILE A 94 0.42 -2.73 2.32
CA ILE A 94 -0.19 -2.23 1.09
C ILE A 94 -0.74 -3.41 0.29
N ASP A 95 -2.02 -3.37 -0.06
CA ASP A 95 -2.64 -4.42 -0.88
C ASP A 95 -2.33 -4.20 -2.37
N GLY A 96 -1.96 -2.99 -2.81
CA GLY A 96 -1.57 -2.76 -4.19
C GLY A 96 -0.97 -1.39 -4.48
N LEU A 97 -0.19 -1.32 -5.56
CA LEU A 97 0.40 -0.13 -6.15
C LEU A 97 0.07 -0.08 -7.64
N GLU A 98 -0.41 1.06 -8.12
CA GLU A 98 -0.67 1.32 -9.53
C GLU A 98 0.39 2.29 -10.10
N PHE A 99 0.79 2.05 -11.34
CA PHE A 99 1.80 2.81 -12.05
C PHE A 99 1.26 3.34 -13.38
N GLY A 100 1.56 4.61 -13.67
CA GLY A 100 1.32 5.19 -14.99
C GLY A 100 -0.15 5.33 -15.39
N ASN A 101 -1.06 5.56 -14.44
CA ASN A 101 -2.51 5.72 -14.70
C ASN A 101 -3.12 4.47 -15.35
N SER A 102 -3.11 3.37 -14.59
CA SER A 102 -3.66 2.04 -14.93
C SER A 102 -2.87 1.26 -15.98
N HIS A 103 -1.63 1.68 -16.26
CA HIS A 103 -0.74 1.01 -17.20
C HIS A 103 0.03 -0.16 -16.56
N GLY A 104 0.27 -0.12 -15.25
CA GLY A 104 0.93 -1.19 -14.51
C GLY A 104 0.42 -1.29 -13.08
N LEU A 105 0.52 -2.48 -12.47
CA LEU A 105 0.20 -2.70 -11.07
C LEU A 105 1.06 -3.80 -10.43
N ILE A 106 1.17 -3.72 -9.11
CA ILE A 106 1.62 -4.82 -8.23
C ILE A 106 0.64 -4.88 -7.07
N GLN A 107 -0.10 -5.98 -6.90
CA GLN A 107 -1.12 -6.09 -5.85
C GLN A 107 -1.30 -7.52 -5.32
N VAL A 108 -1.88 -7.66 -4.14
CA VAL A 108 -2.39 -8.93 -3.61
C VAL A 108 -3.60 -9.34 -4.45
N ALA A 109 -3.58 -10.57 -4.97
CA ALA A 109 -4.68 -11.09 -5.78
C ALA A 109 -5.99 -11.14 -4.97
N LYS A 110 -7.14 -11.12 -5.66
CA LYS A 110 -8.46 -11.12 -5.03
C LYS A 110 -8.71 -12.33 -4.11
N ASP A 111 -8.10 -13.46 -4.43
CA ASP A 111 -8.17 -14.68 -3.61
C ASP A 111 -7.21 -14.68 -2.40
N ARG A 112 -6.33 -13.67 -2.31
CA ARG A 112 -5.27 -13.51 -1.30
C ARG A 112 -4.29 -14.67 -1.21
N THR A 113 -4.17 -15.47 -2.27
CA THR A 113 -3.24 -16.59 -2.35
C THR A 113 -2.00 -16.28 -3.18
N THR A 114 -2.04 -15.23 -4.00
CA THR A 114 -0.97 -14.83 -4.92
C THR A 114 -0.77 -13.31 -4.96
N PHE A 115 0.34 -12.87 -5.56
CA PHE A 115 0.60 -11.48 -5.93
C PHE A 115 0.51 -11.33 -7.45
N ASP A 116 -0.27 -10.36 -7.90
CA ASP A 116 -0.41 -9.98 -9.29
C ASP A 116 0.61 -8.90 -9.64
N ILE A 117 1.36 -9.11 -10.71
CA ILE A 117 2.17 -8.08 -11.39
C ILE A 117 1.65 -8.02 -12.82
N GLY A 118 1.08 -6.88 -13.21
CA GLY A 118 0.34 -6.81 -14.47
C GLY A 118 0.01 -5.40 -14.94
N GLY A 119 -0.88 -5.30 -15.93
CA GLY A 119 -1.27 -4.05 -16.58
C GLY A 119 -1.21 -4.15 -18.11
N THR A 120 -1.18 -3.00 -18.78
CA THR A 120 -1.02 -2.93 -20.24
C THR A 120 0.45 -2.89 -20.67
N LEU A 121 1.37 -2.67 -19.74
CA LEU A 121 2.81 -2.65 -19.97
C LEU A 121 3.44 -4.03 -19.77
N GLU A 122 4.47 -4.32 -20.56
CA GLU A 122 5.34 -5.48 -20.33
C GLU A 122 6.26 -5.24 -19.12
N THR A 123 6.49 -6.30 -18.34
CA THR A 123 7.47 -6.27 -17.25
C THR A 123 8.87 -6.59 -17.78
N ARG A 124 9.81 -5.64 -17.67
CA ARG A 124 11.20 -5.79 -18.15
C ARG A 124 12.22 -5.62 -17.04
N PHE A 125 13.17 -6.55 -16.97
CA PHE A 125 14.39 -6.42 -16.16
C PHE A 125 15.51 -5.85 -17.03
N HIS A 126 16.00 -4.66 -16.69
CA HIS A 126 17.04 -3.98 -17.48
C HIS A 126 18.47 -4.48 -17.18
N ASN A 127 18.66 -5.15 -16.04
CA ASN A 127 19.93 -5.74 -15.65
C ASN A 127 19.89 -7.26 -15.87
N ASN A 128 21.07 -7.85 -16.10
CA ASN A 128 21.21 -9.30 -16.26
C ASN A 128 20.64 -10.03 -15.04
N ILE A 129 19.70 -10.94 -15.29
CA ILE A 129 19.25 -11.91 -14.29
C ILE A 129 20.41 -12.86 -14.04
N ARG A 130 21.00 -12.83 -12.84
CA ARG A 130 22.18 -13.64 -12.52
C ARG A 130 21.81 -15.13 -12.59
N ALA A 131 22.55 -15.91 -13.37
CA ALA A 131 22.30 -17.35 -13.53
C ALA A 131 22.42 -18.19 -12.24
N ALA A 132 22.99 -17.66 -11.16
CA ALA A 132 23.04 -18.35 -9.86
C ALA A 132 21.96 -17.86 -8.86
N LYS A 133 21.19 -16.82 -9.21
CA LYS A 133 20.18 -16.20 -8.33
C LYS A 133 18.79 -16.08 -8.97
N GLY A 134 18.71 -16.07 -10.30
CA GLY A 134 17.47 -16.14 -11.07
C GLY A 134 16.47 -15.02 -10.77
N VAL A 135 15.24 -15.21 -11.24
CA VAL A 135 14.04 -14.55 -10.70
C VAL A 135 13.32 -15.61 -9.88
N SER A 136 13.22 -15.41 -8.57
CA SER A 136 12.56 -16.37 -7.67
C SER A 136 11.06 -16.12 -7.64
N ILE A 137 10.32 -16.74 -8.57
CA ILE A 137 8.85 -16.71 -8.63
C ILE A 137 8.20 -17.72 -7.65
N GLY A 138 8.61 -17.66 -6.38
CA GLY A 138 8.18 -18.59 -5.34
C GLY A 138 9.34 -19.31 -4.66
N GLY A 139 9.23 -19.42 -3.34
CA GLY A 139 10.23 -20.06 -2.48
C GLY A 139 9.67 -20.28 -1.09
N ASN A 140 9.11 -21.47 -0.85
CA ASN A 140 8.99 -22.07 0.48
C ASN A 140 9.63 -23.47 0.38
N PRO A 141 10.10 -24.12 1.46
CA PRO A 141 10.76 -25.44 1.46
C PRO A 141 9.98 -26.60 0.79
N PHE A 142 8.76 -26.37 0.34
CA PHE A 142 7.82 -27.36 -0.20
C PHE A 142 7.86 -27.39 -1.72
N GLN A 143 8.82 -28.14 -2.25
CA GLN A 143 9.14 -28.48 -3.64
C GLN A 143 7.95 -28.98 -4.50
N SER A 144 6.83 -28.26 -4.60
CA SER A 144 5.54 -28.81 -5.06
C SER A 144 4.99 -28.17 -6.33
N TRP A 145 5.85 -27.81 -7.31
CA TRP A 145 5.50 -27.44 -8.73
C TRP A 145 5.51 -25.93 -9.05
N GLY A 146 5.74 -25.58 -10.34
CA GLY A 146 5.49 -24.23 -10.90
C GLY A 146 6.67 -23.24 -10.97
N HIS A 147 7.92 -23.68 -10.80
CA HIS A 147 9.08 -22.78 -10.76
C HIS A 147 9.96 -22.87 -12.01
N ILE A 148 10.62 -21.75 -12.33
CA ILE A 148 11.61 -21.62 -13.40
C ILE A 148 12.94 -21.19 -12.77
N HIS A 149 13.98 -22.03 -12.89
CA HIS A 149 15.32 -21.70 -12.41
C HIS A 149 16.31 -21.70 -13.59
N PHE A 150 16.90 -20.54 -13.85
CA PHE A 150 18.03 -20.41 -14.78
C PHE A 150 19.30 -20.85 -14.08
N ARG A 151 20.05 -21.78 -14.66
CA ARG A 151 21.32 -22.27 -14.11
C ARG A 151 22.25 -22.71 -15.23
N ASP A 152 23.55 -22.48 -15.02
CA ASP A 152 24.61 -23.16 -15.79
C ASP A 152 24.89 -24.51 -15.11
N GLY A 153 24.42 -25.58 -15.73
CA GLY A 153 24.47 -26.94 -15.21
C GLY A 153 25.30 -27.87 -16.10
N ASN A 154 25.43 -29.14 -15.68
CA ASN A 154 26.20 -30.15 -16.44
C ASN A 154 25.61 -30.47 -17.84
N LEU A 155 24.42 -29.92 -18.15
CA LEU A 155 23.71 -30.05 -19.42
C LEU A 155 23.75 -28.74 -20.26
N GLY A 156 24.55 -27.75 -19.84
CA GLY A 156 24.68 -26.45 -20.49
C GLY A 156 23.81 -25.35 -19.89
N VAL A 157 23.79 -24.19 -20.56
CA VAL A 157 22.99 -23.02 -20.16
C VAL A 157 21.54 -23.25 -20.53
N GLY A 158 20.65 -23.19 -19.55
CA GLY A 158 19.23 -23.39 -19.78
C GLY A 158 18.38 -23.00 -18.58
N PHE A 159 17.13 -23.43 -18.59
CA PHE A 159 16.23 -23.28 -17.46
C PHE A 159 15.57 -24.61 -17.10
N TYR A 160 15.36 -24.80 -15.80
CA TYR A 160 14.65 -25.95 -15.27
C TYR A 160 13.20 -25.57 -14.95
N VAL A 161 12.25 -26.39 -15.40
CA VAL A 161 10.82 -26.30 -15.07
C VAL A 161 10.45 -27.50 -14.21
N HIS A 162 9.73 -27.28 -13.10
CA HIS A 162 9.23 -28.38 -12.28
C HIS A 162 7.73 -28.49 -12.35
N ASN A 163 7.26 -29.68 -12.72
CA ASN A 163 5.86 -30.04 -12.75
C ASN A 163 5.61 -31.23 -11.82
N ALA A 164 4.41 -31.81 -11.90
CA ALA A 164 4.03 -32.99 -11.13
C ALA A 164 4.98 -34.19 -11.30
N ASN A 165 5.77 -34.22 -12.38
CA ASN A 165 6.67 -35.31 -12.73
C ASN A 165 8.15 -35.00 -12.44
N GLY A 166 8.44 -33.94 -11.67
CA GLY A 166 9.80 -33.55 -11.30
C GLY A 166 10.38 -32.45 -12.18
N TRP A 167 11.72 -32.36 -12.17
CA TRP A 167 12.48 -31.30 -12.84
C TRP A 167 12.81 -31.66 -14.29
N HIS A 168 12.54 -30.72 -15.21
CA HIS A 168 12.79 -30.84 -16.64
C HIS A 168 13.72 -29.73 -17.10
N PHE A 169 14.82 -30.09 -17.73
CA PHE A 169 15.78 -29.13 -18.29
C PHE A 169 15.40 -28.74 -19.71
N ASN A 170 15.41 -27.45 -19.99
CA ASN A 170 15.24 -26.90 -21.34
C ASN A 170 16.51 -26.12 -21.71
N ALA A 171 17.21 -26.60 -22.74
CA ALA A 171 18.41 -25.96 -23.26
C ALA A 171 18.04 -24.64 -23.96
N LEU A 172 18.87 -23.62 -23.79
CA LEU A 172 18.76 -22.35 -24.52
C LEU A 172 19.67 -22.33 -25.76
N GLY A 173 19.76 -23.47 -26.46
CA GLY A 173 20.60 -23.69 -27.64
C GLY A 173 20.37 -25.05 -28.26
#